data_AF-A0A961YF42-F1
#
_entry.id   AF-A0A961YF42-F1
#
_cell.length_a   1.000
_cell.length_b   1.000
_cell.length_c   1.000
_cell.angle_alpha   90.00
_cell.angle_beta   90.00
_cell.angle_gamma   90.00
#
_symmetry.space_group_name_H-M   'P 1'
#
loop_
_entity.id
_entity.type
_entity.pdbx_description
1 polymer ?
#
loop_
_entity_poly.entity_id
_entity_poly.type
_entity_poly.pdbx_seq_one_letter_code
_entity_poly.pdbx_strand_id
1 'polypeptide(L)'
;AKGMWMGGNVPLGYDVRERKLILNETEAETVRMIFHRYAELGSVRLLGRELDRHGVVSKRREGARGVLAGGNRFSRGALYTLLQNPIYRGEIRHQGKVYPGQHEAIIDAELWQLVQEKLAGNRQARTLGETAEAPSLLAGLIVDGVGQRMTPTHAAKKGGRRYRYYVSTQLVSGPRSDHAKGWRIPAGDIEVLVLDRLRAFFASGRDLCEALSRFDLDASAVRSAMMKASQLVEGWASLSPIKLRELVRAVVETITVDDAKVVASLKPRELATILLGEKCDLPEARQPGAIELRIDAKLRRVAKGIRLVVGGGVAEKPDAQMVALLRDAHATREALLSGRDETIDAMSQRLGISRDILSAQMRLTYLAPDIVRALVLGRPAEGLTPAGLLALCKDLPHDWQLQHAVLGLETR
;
A
#
# COMPACT_ATOMS: atom_id res chain seq x y z
N ALA A 1 24.27 -26.18 29.08
CA ALA A 1 22.94 -26.64 29.55
C ALA A 1 22.73 -28.08 29.07
N LYS A 2 22.31 -29.02 29.93
CA LYS A 2 22.34 -30.47 29.64
C LYS A 2 21.21 -30.99 28.70
N GLY A 3 20.54 -30.16 27.89
CA GLY A 3 19.46 -30.63 26.99
C GLY A 3 18.24 -31.25 27.69
N MET A 4 18.07 -31.02 29.00
CA MET A 4 16.95 -31.52 29.81
C MET A 4 15.72 -30.60 29.67
N TRP A 5 14.52 -31.14 29.90
CA TRP A 5 13.30 -30.34 29.93
C TRP A 5 13.27 -29.46 31.19
N MET A 6 13.24 -28.13 30.99
CA MET A 6 13.36 -27.14 32.07
C MET A 6 12.00 -26.72 32.67
N GLY A 7 10.90 -27.29 32.20
CA GLY A 7 9.54 -27.00 32.68
C GLY A 7 8.67 -26.27 31.65
N GLY A 8 7.39 -26.08 32.00
CA GLY A 8 6.36 -25.49 31.13
C GLY A 8 5.35 -26.52 30.61
N ASN A 9 4.47 -26.07 29.70
CA ASN A 9 3.45 -26.94 29.09
C ASN A 9 4.10 -28.00 28.21
N VAL A 10 3.86 -29.28 28.53
CA VAL A 10 4.38 -30.41 27.75
C VAL A 10 3.86 -30.31 26.31
N PRO A 11 4.72 -30.33 25.28
CA PRO A 11 4.29 -30.27 23.87
C PRO A 11 3.41 -31.45 23.47
N LEU A 12 2.49 -31.26 22.53
CA LEU A 12 1.75 -32.37 21.90
C LEU A 12 2.76 -33.32 21.26
N GLY A 13 2.61 -34.63 21.44
CA GLY A 13 3.52 -35.65 20.90
C GLY A 13 4.50 -36.21 21.93
N TYR A 14 4.58 -35.60 23.12
CA TYR A 14 5.47 -36.00 24.18
C TYR A 14 4.75 -36.07 25.52
N ASP A 15 5.26 -36.92 26.40
CA ASP A 15 5.01 -36.94 27.83
C ASP A 15 6.29 -36.63 28.60
N VAL A 16 6.19 -36.18 29.85
CA VAL A 16 7.36 -35.91 30.69
C VAL A 16 7.50 -37.01 31.73
N ARG A 17 8.68 -37.64 31.77
CA ARG A 17 9.13 -38.49 32.89
C ARG A 17 10.52 -38.08 33.31
N GLU A 18 10.75 -37.88 34.60
CA GLU A 18 12.07 -37.53 35.16
C GLU A 18 12.74 -36.33 34.45
N ARG A 19 11.95 -35.31 34.09
CA ARG A 19 12.41 -34.11 33.35
C ARG A 19 12.99 -34.41 31.96
N LYS A 20 12.63 -35.54 31.37
CA LYS A 20 12.88 -35.89 29.96
C LYS A 20 11.56 -35.97 29.21
N LEU A 21 11.56 -35.49 27.96
CA LEU A 21 10.45 -35.69 27.04
C LEU A 21 10.57 -37.09 26.44
N ILE A 22 9.51 -37.88 26.59
CA ILE A 22 9.39 -39.23 26.04
C ILE A 22 8.28 -39.19 25.01
N LEU A 23 8.48 -39.90 23.89
CA LEU A 23 7.55 -39.91 22.78
C LEU A 23 6.22 -40.56 23.20
N ASN A 24 5.12 -39.90 22.86
CA ASN A 24 3.79 -40.47 22.95
C ASN A 24 3.35 -40.78 21.53
N GLU A 25 3.42 -42.05 21.11
CA GLU A 25 3.23 -42.44 19.70
C GLU A 25 1.90 -41.97 19.10
N THR A 26 0.80 -42.05 19.85
CA THR A 26 -0.52 -41.61 19.36
C THR A 26 -0.55 -40.10 19.09
N GLU A 27 0.01 -39.31 20.01
CA GLU A 27 0.10 -37.87 19.81
C GLU A 27 1.16 -37.50 18.77
N ALA A 28 2.26 -38.24 18.70
CA ALA A 28 3.34 -38.02 17.75
C ALA A 28 2.87 -38.26 16.31
N GLU A 29 2.03 -39.28 16.08
CA GLU A 29 1.40 -39.50 14.79
C GLU A 29 0.51 -38.32 14.39
N THR A 30 -0.21 -37.74 15.35
CA THR A 30 -0.97 -36.51 15.12
C THR A 30 -0.06 -35.35 14.71
N VAL A 31 1.11 -35.21 15.34
CA VAL A 31 2.09 -34.20 14.98
C VAL A 31 2.66 -34.44 13.58
N ARG A 32 3.06 -35.68 13.23
CA ARG A 32 3.53 -36.04 11.89
C ARG A 32 2.50 -35.70 10.82
N MET A 33 1.24 -36.09 11.05
CA MET A 33 0.11 -35.74 10.18
C MET A 33 -0.01 -34.22 10.00
N ILE A 34 0.04 -33.43 11.08
CA ILE A 34 -0.04 -31.96 10.99
C ILE A 34 1.09 -31.38 10.11
N PHE A 35 2.32 -31.88 10.25
CA PHE A 35 3.47 -31.44 9.45
C PHE A 35 3.32 -31.83 7.98
N HIS A 36 2.95 -33.08 7.67
CA HIS A 36 2.71 -33.52 6.30
C HIS A 36 1.57 -32.75 5.64
N ARG A 37 0.43 -32.59 6.32
CA ARG A 37 -0.70 -31.82 5.77
C ARG A 37 -0.34 -30.36 5.54
N TYR A 38 0.47 -29.75 6.40
CA TYR A 38 0.98 -28.39 6.13
C TYR A 38 1.91 -28.38 4.92
N ALA A 39 2.82 -29.36 4.80
CA ALA A 39 3.73 -29.49 3.68
C ALA A 39 2.97 -29.62 2.35
N GLU A 40 1.86 -30.34 2.32
CA GLU A 40 0.99 -30.46 1.15
C GLU A 40 0.20 -29.16 0.87
N LEU A 41 -0.54 -28.66 1.86
CA LEU A 41 -1.46 -27.52 1.69
C LEU A 41 -0.74 -26.18 1.49
N GLY A 42 0.44 -26.02 2.09
CA GLY A 42 1.19 -24.76 2.12
C GLY A 42 0.50 -23.60 2.83
N SER A 43 -0.61 -23.83 3.55
CA SER A 43 -1.42 -22.77 4.17
C SER A 43 -1.92 -23.16 5.56
N VAL A 44 -1.47 -22.43 6.58
CA VAL A 44 -1.92 -22.62 7.98
C VAL A 44 -3.44 -22.42 8.13
N ARG A 45 -4.06 -21.59 7.29
CA ARG A 45 -5.51 -21.37 7.31
C ARG A 45 -6.27 -22.60 6.79
N LEU A 46 -5.78 -23.22 5.71
CA LEU A 46 -6.38 -24.44 5.18
C LEU A 46 -6.16 -25.60 6.14
N LEU A 47 -4.95 -25.72 6.68
CA LEU A 47 -4.61 -26.70 7.71
C LEU A 47 -5.54 -26.59 8.91
N GLY A 48 -5.73 -25.40 9.49
CA GLY A 48 -6.61 -25.22 10.63
C GLY A 48 -8.05 -25.67 10.35
N ARG A 49 -8.60 -25.35 9.17
CA ARG A 49 -9.95 -25.81 8.76
C ARG A 49 -10.04 -27.31 8.60
N GLU A 50 -8.98 -27.94 8.10
CA GLU A 50 -8.94 -29.38 7.92
C GLU A 50 -8.86 -30.09 9.28
N LEU A 51 -7.96 -29.66 10.16
CA LEU A 51 -7.86 -30.18 11.53
C LEU A 51 -9.18 -30.02 12.29
N ASP A 52 -9.85 -28.87 12.12
CA ASP A 52 -11.17 -28.60 12.69
C ASP A 52 -12.27 -29.55 12.19
N ARG A 53 -12.18 -29.99 10.93
CA ARG A 53 -13.11 -30.96 10.32
C ARG A 53 -12.87 -32.37 10.82
N HIS A 54 -11.60 -32.74 11.04
CA HIS A 54 -11.21 -34.04 11.56
C HIS A 54 -11.24 -34.13 13.09
N GLY A 55 -11.68 -33.08 13.79
CA GLY A 55 -11.79 -33.07 15.25
C GLY A 55 -10.43 -33.10 15.97
N VAL A 56 -9.36 -32.70 15.29
CA VAL A 56 -8.01 -32.70 15.86
C VAL A 56 -7.85 -31.51 16.80
N VAL A 57 -7.49 -31.77 18.06
CA VAL A 57 -7.42 -30.76 19.12
C VAL A 57 -6.05 -30.69 19.77
N SER A 58 -5.79 -29.59 20.46
CA SER A 58 -4.58 -29.42 21.28
C SER A 58 -4.48 -30.45 22.41
N LYS A 59 -3.24 -30.84 22.78
CA LYS A 59 -2.96 -31.80 23.88
C LYS A 59 -3.77 -31.44 25.11
N ARG A 60 -4.48 -32.44 25.64
CA ARG A 60 -5.18 -32.37 26.93
C ARG A 60 -4.15 -32.58 28.03
N ARG A 61 -4.16 -31.69 29.02
CA ARG A 61 -3.24 -31.72 30.16
C ARG A 61 -4.07 -31.65 31.42
N GLU A 62 -3.70 -32.47 32.40
CA GLU A 62 -4.20 -32.35 33.75
C GLU A 62 -3.53 -31.13 34.39
N GLY A 63 -4.31 -30.10 34.69
CA GLY A 63 -3.84 -28.90 35.37
C GLY A 63 -3.72 -29.12 36.88
N ALA A 64 -3.03 -28.20 37.56
CA ALA A 64 -3.04 -28.13 39.01
C ALA A 64 -4.49 -27.99 39.51
N ARG A 65 -4.90 -28.86 40.45
CA ARG A 65 -6.27 -28.97 41.01
C ARG A 65 -7.33 -29.64 40.10
N GLY A 66 -6.93 -30.45 39.12
CA GLY A 66 -7.87 -31.26 38.33
C GLY A 66 -8.61 -30.50 37.22
N VAL A 67 -8.24 -29.24 36.96
CA VAL A 67 -8.78 -28.48 35.83
C VAL A 67 -8.09 -28.96 34.55
N LEU A 68 -8.85 -29.56 33.64
CA LEU A 68 -8.36 -29.97 32.33
C LEU A 68 -8.01 -28.72 31.49
N ALA A 69 -6.76 -28.62 31.06
CA ALA A 69 -6.28 -27.58 30.15
C ALA A 69 -5.99 -28.18 28.76
N GLY A 70 -6.34 -27.48 27.70
CA GLY A 70 -6.19 -27.97 26.32
C GLY A 70 -7.46 -28.64 25.79
N GLY A 71 -7.36 -29.48 24.76
CA GLY A 71 -8.53 -30.02 24.06
C GLY A 71 -9.27 -28.99 23.20
N ASN A 72 -8.69 -27.81 23.02
CA ASN A 72 -9.23 -26.75 22.17
C ASN A 72 -8.84 -26.96 20.71
N ARG A 73 -9.69 -26.46 19.82
CA ARG A 73 -9.36 -26.26 18.40
C ARG A 73 -8.08 -25.46 18.25
N PHE A 74 -7.29 -25.79 17.23
CA PHE A 74 -6.04 -25.10 16.99
C PHE A 74 -6.29 -23.68 16.47
N SER A 75 -5.89 -22.68 17.25
CA SER A 75 -5.83 -21.31 16.75
C SER A 75 -4.74 -21.17 15.69
N ARG A 76 -4.87 -20.17 14.82
CA ARG A 76 -3.83 -19.86 13.82
C ARG A 76 -2.46 -19.64 14.45
N GLY A 77 -2.41 -18.94 15.59
CA GLY A 77 -1.16 -18.70 16.33
C GLY A 77 -0.55 -20.01 16.85
N ALA A 78 -1.38 -20.88 17.42
CA ALA A 78 -0.94 -22.17 17.95
C ALA A 78 -0.32 -23.07 16.86
N LEU A 79 -0.88 -23.07 15.64
CA LEU A 79 -0.31 -23.82 14.51
C LEU A 79 1.05 -23.29 14.08
N TYR A 80 1.22 -21.96 14.01
CA TYR A 80 2.54 -21.39 13.74
C TYR A 80 3.55 -21.75 14.83
N THR A 81 3.16 -21.67 16.10
CA THR A 81 4.02 -22.06 17.21
C THR A 81 4.42 -23.53 17.11
N LEU A 82 3.47 -24.43 16.81
CA LEU A 82 3.73 -25.86 16.65
C LEU A 82 4.70 -26.13 15.49
N LEU A 83 4.41 -25.61 14.30
CA LEU A 83 5.22 -25.83 13.09
C LEU A 83 6.62 -25.22 13.16
N GLN A 84 6.85 -24.25 14.06
CA GLN A 84 8.16 -23.58 14.26
C GLN A 84 8.90 -24.05 15.51
N ASN A 85 8.35 -25.02 16.25
CA ASN A 85 8.94 -25.48 17.50
C ASN A 85 10.01 -26.56 17.26
N PRO A 86 11.30 -26.25 17.50
CA PRO A 86 12.40 -27.18 17.21
C PRO A 86 12.41 -28.41 18.13
N ILE A 87 11.56 -28.44 19.17
CA ILE A 87 11.32 -29.66 19.94
C ILE A 87 10.97 -30.85 19.06
N TYR A 88 10.19 -30.65 18.00
CA TYR A 88 9.80 -31.73 17.10
C TYR A 88 10.96 -32.32 16.29
N ARG A 89 12.09 -31.61 16.24
CA ARG A 89 13.37 -32.01 15.64
C ARG A 89 14.36 -32.60 16.66
N GLY A 90 13.96 -32.75 17.93
CA GLY A 90 14.87 -33.23 18.98
C GLY A 90 15.73 -32.12 19.59
N GLU A 91 15.34 -30.85 19.45
CA GLU A 91 16.12 -29.69 19.89
C GLU A 91 15.36 -28.85 20.93
N ILE A 92 16.08 -28.09 21.76
CA ILE A 92 15.50 -27.23 22.81
C ILE A 92 16.01 -25.81 22.68
N ARG A 93 15.09 -24.82 22.73
CA ARG A 93 15.43 -23.39 22.80
C ARG A 93 15.71 -22.96 24.24
N HIS A 94 16.85 -22.33 24.45
CA HIS A 94 17.21 -21.71 25.72
C HIS A 94 17.97 -20.40 25.50
N GLN A 95 17.51 -19.30 26.11
CA GLN A 95 18.12 -17.96 25.99
C GLN A 95 18.40 -17.54 24.54
N GLY A 96 17.45 -17.78 23.64
CA GLY A 96 17.56 -17.43 22.22
C GLY A 96 18.45 -18.35 21.37
N LYS A 97 19.13 -19.33 21.99
CA LYS A 97 19.94 -20.34 21.30
C LYS A 97 19.23 -21.69 21.23
N VAL A 98 19.52 -22.47 20.20
CA VAL A 98 18.98 -23.83 20.01
C VAL A 98 20.07 -24.83 20.35
N TYR A 99 19.72 -25.86 21.11
CA TYR A 99 20.63 -26.92 21.55
C TYR A 99 20.03 -28.29 21.26
N PRO A 100 20.85 -29.33 21.00
CA PRO A 100 20.36 -30.71 20.99
C PRO A 100 19.66 -31.05 22.32
N GLY A 101 18.46 -31.59 22.23
CA GLY A 101 17.68 -32.11 23.35
C GLY A 101 18.06 -33.55 23.68
N GLN A 102 17.62 -34.04 24.84
CA GLN A 102 17.76 -35.46 25.24
C GLN A 102 16.58 -36.33 24.78
N HIS A 103 15.70 -35.81 23.95
CA HIS A 103 14.47 -36.48 23.52
C HIS A 103 14.53 -36.83 22.05
N GLU A 104 13.81 -37.88 21.68
CA GLU A 104 13.72 -38.34 20.30
C GLU A 104 12.91 -37.37 19.44
N ALA A 105 13.35 -37.16 18.20
CA ALA A 105 12.66 -36.31 17.24
C ALA A 105 11.39 -36.99 16.72
N ILE A 106 10.29 -36.24 16.59
CA ILE A 106 9.06 -36.73 15.93
C ILE A 106 9.14 -36.53 14.41
N ILE A 107 9.86 -35.49 13.96
CA ILE A 107 9.91 -35.03 12.56
C ILE A 107 11.34 -35.15 12.01
N ASP A 108 11.46 -35.83 10.88
CA ASP A 108 12.72 -36.03 10.17
C ASP A 108 13.28 -34.77 9.51
N ALA A 109 14.57 -34.86 9.17
CA ALA A 109 15.40 -33.80 8.60
C ALA A 109 14.69 -33.02 7.46
N GLU A 110 14.18 -33.79 6.52
CA GLU A 110 13.70 -33.31 5.24
C GLU A 110 12.33 -32.62 5.37
N LEU A 111 11.39 -33.25 6.08
CA LEU A 111 10.06 -32.71 6.30
C LEU A 111 10.10 -31.38 7.06
N TRP A 112 10.92 -31.30 8.11
CA TRP A 112 11.09 -30.05 8.85
C TRP A 112 11.63 -28.92 7.96
N GLN A 113 12.66 -29.21 7.15
CA GLN A 113 13.27 -28.23 6.26
C GLN A 113 12.25 -27.71 5.25
N LEU A 114 11.50 -28.62 4.60
CA LEU A 114 10.41 -28.30 3.69
C LEU A 114 9.36 -27.39 4.34
N VAL A 115 8.96 -27.70 5.57
CA VAL A 115 8.00 -26.89 6.33
C VAL A 115 8.55 -25.50 6.65
N GLN A 116 9.81 -25.40 7.09
CA GLN A 116 10.43 -24.10 7.40
C GLN A 116 10.59 -23.24 6.13
N GLU A 117 10.99 -23.83 5.01
CA GLU A 117 11.10 -23.14 3.71
C GLU A 117 9.73 -22.62 3.26
N LYS A 118 8.67 -23.44 3.33
CA LYS A 118 7.32 -22.98 3.02
C LYS A 118 6.85 -21.86 3.95
N LEU A 119 7.13 -21.95 5.26
CA LEU A 119 6.81 -20.88 6.21
C LEU A 119 7.56 -19.58 5.90
N ALA A 120 8.83 -19.67 5.50
CA ALA A 120 9.66 -18.53 5.12
C ALA A 120 9.18 -17.91 3.80
N GLY A 121 8.95 -18.72 2.76
CA GLY A 121 8.41 -18.29 1.48
C GLY A 121 7.06 -17.61 1.63
N ASN A 122 6.14 -18.19 2.40
CA ASN A 122 4.85 -17.57 2.73
C ASN A 122 4.99 -16.22 3.44
N ARG A 123 6.02 -16.07 4.28
CA ARG A 123 6.32 -14.79 4.96
C ARG A 123 6.82 -13.75 3.96
N GLN A 124 7.68 -14.14 3.02
CA GLN A 124 8.18 -13.27 1.95
C GLN A 124 7.05 -12.87 1.00
N ALA A 125 6.27 -13.83 0.50
CA ALA A 125 5.11 -13.60 -0.35
C ALA A 125 4.06 -12.70 0.32
N ARG A 126 3.84 -12.84 1.63
CA ARG A 126 2.97 -11.93 2.39
C ARG A 126 3.57 -10.53 2.56
N THR A 127 4.89 -10.44 2.74
CA THR A 127 5.61 -9.16 2.84
C THR A 127 5.61 -8.41 1.52
N LEU A 128 5.62 -9.14 0.39
CA LEU A 128 5.53 -8.61 -0.96
C LEU A 128 4.09 -8.48 -1.45
N GLY A 129 3.13 -9.11 -0.78
CA GLY A 129 1.74 -9.15 -1.23
C GLY A 129 1.56 -9.89 -2.56
N GLU A 130 2.44 -10.85 -2.88
CA GLU A 130 2.46 -11.59 -4.16
C GLU A 130 1.15 -12.33 -4.46
N THR A 131 0.43 -12.74 -3.42
CA THR A 131 -0.88 -13.41 -3.54
C THR A 131 -2.05 -12.43 -3.60
N ALA A 132 -1.81 -11.12 -3.49
CA ALA A 132 -2.84 -10.10 -3.61
C ALA A 132 -2.96 -9.64 -5.07
N GLU A 133 -4.18 -9.57 -5.60
CA GLU A 133 -4.47 -9.00 -6.93
C GLU A 133 -3.93 -7.56 -7.10
N ALA A 134 -3.78 -6.82 -5.99
CA ALA A 134 -3.18 -5.50 -5.94
C ALA A 134 -2.36 -5.33 -4.65
N PRO A 135 -1.04 -5.60 -4.67
CA PRO A 135 -0.20 -5.43 -3.49
C PRO A 135 -0.13 -3.94 -3.08
N SER A 136 -0.23 -3.67 -1.79
CA SER A 136 -0.02 -2.33 -1.23
C SER A 136 1.48 -1.98 -1.23
N LEU A 137 1.94 -1.22 -2.23
CA LEU A 137 3.37 -1.02 -2.53
C LEU A 137 4.16 -0.43 -1.36
N LEU A 138 3.55 0.46 -0.59
CA LEU A 138 4.19 1.18 0.51
C LEU A 138 4.01 0.48 1.87
N ALA A 139 3.39 -0.70 1.90
CA ALA A 139 3.12 -1.39 3.16
C ALA A 139 4.42 -1.73 3.91
N GLY A 140 4.52 -1.23 5.15
CA GLY A 140 5.71 -1.35 5.98
C GLY A 140 6.75 -0.24 5.79
N LEU A 141 6.56 0.66 4.81
CA LEU A 141 7.44 1.80 4.53
C LEU A 141 6.78 3.14 4.92
N ILE A 142 5.44 3.22 4.87
CA ILE A 142 4.71 4.46 5.13
C ILE A 142 4.49 4.76 6.62
N VAL A 143 4.77 5.99 7.01
CA VAL A 143 4.53 6.57 8.33
C VAL A 143 3.83 7.93 8.21
N ASP A 144 3.12 8.36 9.24
CA ASP A 144 2.57 9.72 9.32
C ASP A 144 3.62 10.74 9.81
N GLY A 145 3.27 12.04 9.82
CA GLY A 145 4.13 13.14 10.25
C GLY A 145 4.61 13.06 11.71
N VAL A 146 4.04 12.17 12.52
CA VAL A 146 4.48 11.90 13.90
C VAL A 146 5.34 10.62 13.98
N GLY A 147 5.66 10.01 12.84
CA GLY A 147 6.47 8.81 12.72
C GLY A 147 5.72 7.51 13.02
N GLN A 148 4.39 7.53 13.14
CA GLN A 148 3.60 6.32 13.39
C GLN A 148 3.35 5.54 12.11
N ARG A 149 3.48 4.22 12.16
CA ARG A 149 3.28 3.35 11.00
C ARG A 149 1.84 3.40 10.49
N MET A 150 1.68 3.46 9.18
CA MET A 150 0.38 3.35 8.53
C MET A 150 0.16 1.93 7.98
N THR A 151 -0.98 1.33 8.31
CA THR A 151 -1.34 -0.04 7.92
C THR A 151 -2.23 -0.04 6.68
N PRO A 152 -1.96 -0.89 5.67
CA PRO A 152 -2.86 -1.05 4.55
C PRO A 152 -4.17 -1.69 5.00
N THR A 153 -5.28 -1.06 4.65
CA THR A 153 -6.65 -1.52 4.93
C THR A 153 -7.47 -1.47 3.65
N HIS A 154 -8.58 -2.19 3.61
CA HIS A 154 -9.52 -2.14 2.50
C HIS A 154 -10.96 -2.02 3.00
N ALA A 155 -11.78 -1.33 2.21
CA ALA A 155 -13.22 -1.25 2.42
C ALA A 155 -13.93 -1.82 1.18
N ALA A 156 -14.85 -2.77 1.39
CA ALA A 156 -15.71 -3.30 0.34
C ALA A 156 -17.04 -2.53 0.31
N LYS A 157 -17.45 -2.03 -0.85
CA LYS A 157 -18.78 -1.42 -1.04
C LYS A 157 -19.76 -2.47 -1.61
N LYS A 158 -21.07 -2.29 -1.35
CA LYS A 158 -22.15 -3.03 -2.04
C LYS A 158 -21.91 -2.95 -3.56
N GLY A 159 -21.76 -4.09 -4.22
CA GLY A 159 -21.35 -4.19 -5.63
C GLY A 159 -19.90 -4.66 -5.88
N GLY A 160 -19.18 -5.13 -4.86
CA GLY A 160 -17.90 -5.83 -5.03
C GLY A 160 -16.66 -4.94 -5.20
N ARG A 161 -16.83 -3.62 -5.39
CA ARG A 161 -15.71 -2.68 -5.51
C ARG A 161 -14.96 -2.54 -4.18
N ARG A 162 -13.66 -2.85 -4.19
CA ARG A 162 -12.74 -2.72 -3.04
C ARG A 162 -11.92 -1.44 -3.15
N TYR A 163 -11.95 -0.60 -2.10
CA TYR A 163 -11.11 0.59 -1.98
C TYR A 163 -9.97 0.32 -1.01
N ARG A 164 -8.75 0.70 -1.35
CA ARG A 164 -7.53 0.49 -0.55
C ARG A 164 -7.08 1.80 0.11
N TYR A 165 -6.64 1.71 1.36
CA TYR A 165 -6.18 2.86 2.13
C TYR A 165 -4.97 2.53 3.00
N TYR A 166 -4.11 3.50 3.26
CA TYR A 166 -3.16 3.47 4.38
C TYR A 166 -3.77 4.22 5.56
N VAL A 167 -3.80 3.59 6.73
CA VAL A 167 -4.44 4.14 7.94
C VAL A 167 -3.45 4.16 9.09
N SER A 168 -3.31 5.29 9.79
CA SER A 168 -2.49 5.35 11.03
C SER A 168 -2.94 4.25 12.00
N THR A 169 -2.02 3.45 12.53
CA THR A 169 -2.31 2.27 13.37
C THR A 169 -3.26 2.55 14.53
N GLN A 170 -3.20 3.75 15.11
CA GLN A 170 -4.08 4.18 16.22
C GLN A 170 -5.57 4.20 15.84
N LEU A 171 -5.92 4.42 14.56
CA LEU A 171 -7.31 4.39 14.07
C LEU A 171 -7.83 2.99 13.74
N VAL A 172 -6.97 1.97 13.76
CA VAL A 172 -7.34 0.58 13.45
C VAL A 172 -7.81 -0.16 14.71
N SER A 173 -7.37 0.28 15.90
CA SER A 173 -7.54 -0.45 17.17
C SER A 173 -8.53 0.18 18.16
N GLY A 174 -9.13 1.35 17.87
CA GLY A 174 -10.02 2.06 18.80
C GLY A 174 -11.06 2.98 18.13
N PRO A 175 -12.04 3.49 18.89
CA PRO A 175 -13.07 4.40 18.39
C PRO A 175 -12.47 5.74 17.90
N ARG A 176 -13.10 6.33 16.89
CA ARG A 176 -12.63 7.51 16.15
C ARG A 176 -12.54 8.80 16.98
N SER A 177 -13.18 8.81 18.16
CA SER A 177 -13.28 9.95 19.09
C SER A 177 -11.94 10.29 19.76
N ASP A 178 -11.05 9.32 19.91
CA ASP A 178 -9.87 9.48 20.78
C ASP A 178 -8.60 9.88 20.00
N HIS A 179 -8.68 9.95 18.66
CA HIS A 179 -7.52 10.09 17.78
C HIS A 179 -7.75 11.10 16.65
N ALA A 180 -7.91 12.39 17.01
CA ALA A 180 -8.18 13.50 16.07
C ALA A 180 -7.14 13.66 14.93
N LYS A 181 -5.91 13.13 15.13
CA LYS A 181 -4.77 13.25 14.20
C LYS A 181 -4.54 12.03 13.30
N GLY A 182 -5.31 10.95 13.45
CA GLY A 182 -5.10 9.77 12.62
C GLY A 182 -5.51 9.98 11.16
N TRP A 183 -4.71 9.45 10.22
CA TRP A 183 -4.95 9.63 8.78
C TRP A 183 -5.50 8.35 8.13
N ARG A 184 -6.35 8.52 7.11
CA ARG A 184 -6.79 7.47 6.18
C ARG A 184 -6.58 7.99 4.76
N ILE A 185 -5.54 7.52 4.09
CA ILE A 185 -5.09 8.01 2.80
C ILE A 185 -5.40 6.98 1.72
N PRO A 186 -6.01 7.35 0.57
CA PRO A 186 -6.22 6.44 -0.54
C PRO A 186 -4.90 5.84 -1.02
N ALA A 187 -4.80 4.51 -1.05
CA ALA A 187 -3.55 3.85 -1.40
C ALA A 187 -3.12 4.13 -2.84
N GLY A 188 -4.07 4.19 -3.78
CA GLY A 188 -3.77 4.47 -5.19
C GLY A 188 -3.10 5.82 -5.39
N ASP A 189 -3.65 6.89 -4.79
CA ASP A 189 -3.16 8.25 -4.98
C ASP A 189 -1.73 8.43 -4.44
N ILE A 190 -1.47 7.95 -3.22
CA ILE A 190 -0.14 8.04 -2.61
C ILE A 190 0.88 7.14 -3.29
N GLU A 191 0.47 5.95 -3.73
CA GLU A 191 1.34 5.02 -4.47
C GLU A 191 1.78 5.63 -5.80
N VAL A 192 0.84 6.18 -6.58
CA VAL A 192 1.13 6.87 -7.84
C VAL A 192 2.08 8.05 -7.60
N LEU A 193 1.79 8.87 -6.59
CA LEU A 193 2.61 10.05 -6.28
C LEU A 193 4.07 9.68 -5.96
N VAL A 194 4.27 8.66 -5.12
CA VAL A 194 5.62 8.18 -4.77
C VAL A 194 6.32 7.56 -5.97
N LEU A 195 5.62 6.74 -6.76
CA LEU A 195 6.19 6.11 -7.95
C LEU A 195 6.59 7.14 -9.01
N ASP A 196 5.77 8.17 -9.24
CA ASP A 196 6.08 9.23 -10.21
C ASP A 196 7.28 10.05 -9.76
N ARG A 197 7.39 10.35 -8.46
CA ARG A 197 8.57 11.06 -7.94
C ARG A 197 9.85 10.23 -8.04
N LEU A 198 9.78 8.93 -7.76
CA LEU A 198 10.91 8.00 -7.94
C LEU A 198 11.32 7.92 -9.41
N ARG A 199 10.35 7.77 -10.32
CA ARG A 199 10.60 7.77 -11.76
C ARG A 199 11.27 9.06 -12.23
N ALA A 200 10.78 10.21 -11.77
CA ALA A 200 11.37 11.51 -12.08
C ALA A 200 12.80 11.65 -11.53
N PHE A 201 13.07 11.09 -10.35
CA PHE A 201 14.42 11.03 -9.78
C PHE A 201 15.36 10.19 -10.65
N PHE A 202 14.97 8.99 -11.07
CA PHE A 202 15.78 8.16 -11.97
C PHE A 202 15.99 8.79 -13.36
N ALA A 203 15.04 9.60 -13.83
CA ALA A 203 15.16 10.35 -15.08
C ALA A 203 16.05 11.60 -14.96
N SER A 204 16.27 12.12 -13.74
CA SER A 204 17.11 13.29 -13.52
C SER A 204 18.57 12.89 -13.39
N GLY A 205 19.34 13.07 -14.47
CA GLY A 205 20.79 12.85 -14.44
C GLY A 205 21.50 13.70 -13.39
N ARG A 206 20.98 14.90 -13.09
CA ARG A 206 21.50 15.78 -12.02
C ARG A 206 21.29 15.17 -10.64
N ASP A 207 20.05 14.84 -10.29
CA ASP A 207 19.70 14.29 -8.97
C ASP A 207 20.43 12.97 -8.74
N LEU A 208 20.58 12.16 -9.80
CA LEU A 208 21.30 10.90 -9.73
C LEU A 208 22.80 11.09 -9.56
N CYS A 209 23.42 12.04 -10.28
CA CYS A 209 24.82 12.41 -10.04
C CYS A 209 25.07 12.83 -8.60
N GLU A 210 24.21 13.69 -8.05
CA GLU A 210 24.32 14.17 -6.68
C GLU A 210 24.13 13.03 -5.64
N ALA A 211 23.22 12.11 -5.92
CA ALA A 211 23.04 10.92 -5.09
C ALA A 211 24.28 10.01 -5.11
N LEU A 212 24.90 9.82 -6.28
CA LEU A 212 26.05 8.95 -6.49
C LEU A 212 27.37 9.58 -6.04
N SER A 213 27.50 10.92 -6.03
CA SER A 213 28.72 11.62 -5.60
C SER A 213 29.06 11.42 -4.12
N ARG A 214 28.14 10.81 -3.36
CA ARG A 214 28.37 10.33 -1.98
C ARG A 214 29.36 9.16 -1.92
N PHE A 215 29.56 8.47 -3.03
CA PHE A 215 30.51 7.37 -3.20
C PHE A 215 31.68 7.84 -4.07
N ASP A 216 32.87 7.30 -3.81
CA ASP A 216 34.05 7.58 -4.62
C ASP A 216 34.03 6.71 -5.89
N LEU A 217 33.25 7.14 -6.88
CA LEU A 217 33.04 6.42 -8.13
C LEU A 217 33.83 7.06 -9.27
N ASP A 218 34.44 6.23 -10.11
CA ASP A 218 35.06 6.71 -11.34
C ASP A 218 34.02 7.13 -12.38
N ALA A 219 34.47 7.85 -13.41
CA ALA A 219 33.59 8.34 -14.48
C ALA A 219 32.91 7.20 -15.27
N SER A 220 33.49 6.00 -15.31
CA SER A 220 32.91 4.84 -16.00
C SER A 220 31.73 4.26 -15.22
N ALA A 221 31.88 4.11 -13.90
CA ALA A 221 30.85 3.66 -12.97
C ALA A 221 29.65 4.62 -13.00
N VAL A 222 29.89 5.93 -12.93
CA VAL A 222 28.82 6.94 -13.01
C VAL A 222 28.06 6.84 -14.35
N ARG A 223 28.77 6.72 -15.48
CA ARG A 223 28.13 6.52 -16.79
C ARG A 223 27.30 5.24 -16.85
N SER A 224 27.82 4.13 -16.30
CA SER A 224 27.10 2.85 -16.26
C SER A 224 25.82 2.95 -15.43
N ALA A 225 25.89 3.60 -14.26
CA ALA A 225 24.72 3.86 -13.43
C ALA A 225 23.67 4.71 -14.13
N MET A 226 24.07 5.75 -14.87
CA MET A 226 23.16 6.57 -15.67
C MET A 226 22.47 5.76 -16.76
N MET A 227 23.21 4.92 -17.51
CA MET A 227 22.61 4.08 -18.55
C MET A 227 21.58 3.12 -17.98
N LYS A 228 21.88 2.48 -16.84
CA LYS A 228 20.93 1.59 -16.15
C LYS A 228 19.71 2.34 -15.61
N ALA A 229 19.89 3.56 -15.10
CA ALA A 229 18.75 4.40 -14.68
C ALA A 229 17.85 4.74 -15.87
N SER A 230 18.41 5.11 -17.03
CA SER A 230 17.64 5.36 -18.26
C SER A 230 16.88 4.11 -18.72
N GLN A 231 17.52 2.94 -18.74
CA GLN A 231 16.86 1.68 -19.07
C GLN A 231 15.71 1.35 -18.11
N LEU A 232 15.89 1.62 -16.81
CA LEU A 232 14.84 1.44 -15.81
C LEU A 232 13.64 2.37 -16.07
N VAL A 233 13.89 3.63 -16.45
CA VAL A 233 12.85 4.60 -16.78
C VAL A 233 12.10 4.23 -18.06
N GLU A 234 12.79 3.75 -19.08
CA GLU A 234 12.19 3.25 -20.33
C GLU A 234 11.31 2.02 -20.09
N GLY A 235 11.77 1.09 -19.25
CA GLY A 235 11.02 -0.11 -18.86
C GLY A 235 9.96 0.13 -17.77
N TRP A 236 9.85 1.32 -17.20
CA TRP A 236 9.05 1.56 -15.99
C TRP A 236 7.58 1.15 -16.13
N ALA A 237 6.97 1.47 -17.28
CA ALA A 237 5.56 1.19 -17.56
C ALA A 237 5.25 -0.30 -17.77
N SER A 238 6.27 -1.12 -18.09
CA SER A 238 6.12 -2.57 -18.30
C SER A 238 6.46 -3.40 -17.05
N LEU A 239 6.90 -2.76 -15.97
CA LEU A 239 7.18 -3.45 -14.70
C LEU A 239 5.89 -3.98 -14.08
N SER A 240 5.91 -5.25 -13.65
CA SER A 240 4.82 -5.83 -12.88
C SER A 240 4.70 -5.15 -11.50
N PRO A 241 3.52 -5.15 -10.88
CA PRO A 241 3.34 -4.58 -9.53
C PRO A 241 4.28 -5.17 -8.46
N ILE A 242 4.67 -6.44 -8.61
CA ILE A 242 5.63 -7.11 -7.72
C ILE A 242 7.02 -6.51 -7.89
N LYS A 243 7.51 -6.38 -9.14
CA LYS A 243 8.82 -5.77 -9.43
C LYS A 243 8.90 -4.32 -8.97
N LEU A 244 7.82 -3.55 -9.14
CA LEU A 244 7.74 -2.19 -8.60
C LEU A 244 7.85 -2.17 -7.09
N ARG A 245 7.18 -3.10 -6.39
CA ARG A 245 7.29 -3.22 -4.93
C ARG A 245 8.69 -3.61 -4.47
N GLU A 246 9.33 -4.55 -5.15
CA GLU A 246 10.70 -4.97 -4.85
C GLU A 246 11.66 -3.79 -4.97
N LEU A 247 11.60 -3.05 -6.10
CA LEU A 247 12.38 -1.84 -6.32
C LEU A 247 12.14 -0.80 -5.22
N VAL A 248 10.88 -0.47 -4.94
CA VAL A 248 10.51 0.50 -3.92
C VAL A 248 11.04 0.06 -2.55
N ARG A 249 10.90 -1.21 -2.17
CA ARG A 249 11.35 -1.72 -0.86
C ARG A 249 12.87 -1.77 -0.73
N ALA A 250 13.57 -1.99 -1.84
CA ALA A 250 15.02 -1.97 -1.87
C ALA A 250 15.55 -0.54 -1.68
N VAL A 251 15.04 0.40 -2.49
CA VAL A 251 15.56 1.78 -2.55
C VAL A 251 15.01 2.67 -1.45
N VAL A 252 13.74 2.53 -1.08
CA VAL A 252 13.09 3.40 -0.08
C VAL A 252 13.32 2.85 1.33
N GLU A 253 13.75 3.75 2.22
CA GLU A 253 13.81 3.50 3.66
C GLU A 253 12.45 3.75 4.31
N THR A 254 11.90 4.95 4.13
CA THR A 254 10.63 5.37 4.76
C THR A 254 9.90 6.37 3.86
N ILE A 255 8.57 6.32 3.85
CA ILE A 255 7.69 7.35 3.27
C ILE A 255 6.98 8.08 4.42
N THR A 256 7.31 9.34 4.65
CA THR A 256 6.65 10.17 5.66
C THR A 256 5.58 11.01 5.01
N VAL A 257 4.36 10.95 5.54
CA VAL A 257 3.24 11.74 5.04
C VAL A 257 2.77 12.73 6.08
N ASP A 258 2.84 14.01 5.72
CA ASP A 258 2.38 15.14 6.52
C ASP A 258 1.20 15.86 5.84
N ASP A 259 0.66 16.90 6.47
CA ASP A 259 -0.47 17.68 5.99
C ASP A 259 -0.23 18.39 4.65
N ALA A 260 1.00 18.84 4.40
CA ALA A 260 1.40 19.63 3.24
C ALA A 260 2.41 18.95 2.32
N LYS A 261 3.04 17.86 2.76
CA LYS A 261 4.13 17.21 2.02
C LYS A 261 4.19 15.71 2.23
N VAL A 262 4.69 15.03 1.21
CA VAL A 262 5.12 13.64 1.27
C VAL A 262 6.64 13.61 1.05
N VAL A 263 7.37 12.91 1.91
CA VAL A 263 8.82 12.78 1.83
C VAL A 263 9.18 11.30 1.70
N ALA A 264 9.84 10.95 0.59
CA ALA A 264 10.42 9.63 0.40
C ALA A 264 11.91 9.67 0.75
N SER A 265 12.29 8.94 1.80
CA SER A 265 13.68 8.76 2.21
C SER A 265 14.27 7.53 1.50
N LEU A 266 15.38 7.70 0.77
CA LEU A 266 16.03 6.61 0.03
C LEU A 266 17.34 6.19 0.69
N LYS A 267 17.63 4.89 0.60
CA LYS A 267 18.88 4.25 1.02
C LYS A 267 19.94 4.47 -0.07
N PRO A 268 20.96 5.31 0.16
CA PRO A 268 21.93 5.64 -0.89
C PRO A 268 22.72 4.41 -1.35
N ARG A 269 23.07 3.51 -0.42
CA ARG A 269 23.84 2.29 -0.72
C ARG A 269 23.05 1.33 -1.61
N GLU A 270 21.80 1.04 -1.25
CA GLU A 270 20.94 0.15 -2.05
C GLU A 270 20.62 0.73 -3.43
N LEU A 271 20.41 2.05 -3.51
CA LEU A 271 20.26 2.76 -4.78
C LEU A 271 21.50 2.53 -5.68
N ALA A 272 22.70 2.75 -5.14
CA ALA A 272 23.93 2.56 -5.87
C ALA A 272 24.15 1.09 -6.27
N THR A 273 23.83 0.13 -5.39
CA THR A 273 23.91 -1.31 -5.68
C THR A 273 23.02 -1.70 -6.86
N ILE A 274 21.78 -1.19 -6.91
CA ILE A 274 20.86 -1.47 -8.03
C ILE A 274 21.39 -0.91 -9.34
N LEU A 275 21.96 0.30 -9.31
CA LEU A 275 22.43 0.98 -10.52
C LEU A 275 23.81 0.53 -10.98
N LEU A 276 24.68 0.03 -10.10
CA LEU A 276 26.02 -0.44 -10.47
C LEU A 276 26.07 -1.96 -10.61
N GLY A 277 25.15 -2.67 -9.96
CA GLY A 277 25.09 -4.13 -9.89
C GLY A 277 25.85 -4.67 -8.68
N GLU A 278 25.48 -5.88 -8.21
CA GLU A 278 26.01 -6.52 -7.00
C GLU A 278 27.54 -6.77 -7.01
N LYS A 279 28.18 -6.69 -8.18
CA LYS A 279 29.63 -6.90 -8.36
C LYS A 279 30.49 -5.67 -8.08
N CYS A 280 29.89 -4.50 -7.82
CA CYS A 280 30.65 -3.32 -7.44
C CYS A 280 30.86 -3.29 -5.93
N ASP A 281 32.12 -3.40 -5.50
CA ASP A 281 32.52 -3.08 -4.12
C ASP A 281 32.27 -1.59 -3.88
N LEU A 282 31.10 -1.28 -3.29
CA LEU A 282 30.74 0.09 -2.94
C LEU A 282 31.61 0.55 -1.76
N PRO A 283 32.44 1.60 -1.94
CA PRO A 283 33.21 2.17 -0.84
C PRO A 283 32.29 2.69 0.25
N GLU A 284 32.82 2.89 1.46
CA GLU A 284 32.07 3.55 2.53
C GLU A 284 31.61 4.94 2.06
N ALA A 285 30.34 5.25 2.33
CA ALA A 285 29.75 6.51 1.91
C ALA A 285 30.47 7.67 2.62
N ARG A 286 30.91 8.66 1.85
CA ARG A 286 31.58 9.87 2.37
C ARG A 286 30.66 10.71 3.27
N GLN A 287 29.35 10.58 3.09
CA GLN A 287 28.33 11.27 3.88
C GLN A 287 27.29 10.27 4.39
N PRO A 288 27.13 10.12 5.72
CA PRO A 288 26.02 9.35 6.29
C PRO A 288 24.72 10.16 6.21
N GLY A 289 23.70 9.61 5.57
CA GLY A 289 22.37 10.22 5.49
C GLY A 289 21.56 9.73 4.31
N ALA A 290 20.24 9.66 4.47
CA ALA A 290 19.33 9.27 3.40
C ALA A 290 19.24 10.34 2.29
N ILE A 291 18.69 9.98 1.13
CA ILE A 291 18.31 10.95 0.09
C ILE A 291 16.85 11.27 0.29
N GLU A 292 16.49 12.54 0.47
CA GLU A 292 15.10 12.94 0.66
C GLU A 292 14.49 13.46 -0.64
N LEU A 293 13.53 12.72 -1.19
CA LEU A 293 12.68 13.20 -2.27
C LEU A 293 11.41 13.83 -1.68
N ARG A 294 11.32 15.16 -1.78
CA ARG A 294 10.15 15.91 -1.33
C ARG A 294 9.11 16.05 -2.42
N ILE A 295 7.86 15.94 -2.02
CA ILE A 295 6.68 16.08 -2.87
C ILE A 295 5.70 16.99 -2.15
N ASP A 296 5.41 18.15 -2.73
CA ASP A 296 4.41 19.06 -2.18
C ASP A 296 3.02 18.48 -2.45
N ALA A 297 2.32 18.09 -1.38
CA ALA A 297 1.02 17.45 -1.48
C ALA A 297 0.18 17.81 -0.26
N LYS A 298 -0.87 18.61 -0.48
CA LYS A 298 -1.84 18.98 0.55
C LYS A 298 -2.86 17.88 0.72
N LEU A 299 -2.95 17.31 1.91
CA LEU A 299 -4.05 16.41 2.27
C LEU A 299 -5.32 17.24 2.56
N ARG A 300 -6.35 17.11 1.72
CA ARG A 300 -7.66 17.74 1.96
C ARG A 300 -8.65 16.74 2.54
N ARG A 301 -9.28 17.08 3.67
CA ARG A 301 -10.43 16.34 4.19
C ARG A 301 -11.66 16.68 3.34
N VAL A 302 -12.25 15.68 2.67
CA VAL A 302 -13.46 15.83 1.84
C VAL A 302 -14.52 14.86 2.33
N ALA A 303 -15.58 15.39 2.95
CA ALA A 303 -16.68 14.62 3.55
C ALA A 303 -16.18 13.49 4.50
N LYS A 304 -16.65 12.24 4.32
CA LYS A 304 -16.28 11.09 5.20
C LYS A 304 -14.85 10.55 4.99
N GLY A 305 -14.00 11.16 4.14
CA GLY A 305 -12.65 10.69 3.81
C GLY A 305 -11.63 11.81 3.54
N ILE A 306 -10.35 11.45 3.37
CA ILE A 306 -9.28 12.37 2.96
C ILE A 306 -8.96 12.12 1.48
N ARG A 307 -8.76 13.19 0.71
CA ARG A 307 -8.18 13.18 -0.64
C ARG A 307 -6.79 13.80 -0.59
N LEU A 308 -5.84 13.22 -1.31
CA LEU A 308 -4.51 13.79 -1.51
C LEU A 308 -4.59 14.76 -2.69
N VAL A 309 -4.24 16.02 -2.49
CA VAL A 309 -4.20 17.06 -3.53
C VAL A 309 -2.75 17.47 -3.72
N VAL A 310 -2.16 17.10 -4.86
CA VAL A 310 -0.74 17.35 -5.12
C VAL A 310 -0.55 18.82 -5.52
N GLY A 311 0.28 19.53 -4.75
CA GLY A 311 0.65 20.92 -5.03
C GLY A 311 1.76 20.96 -6.07
N GLY A 312 1.42 20.83 -7.35
CA GLY A 312 2.43 20.89 -8.39
C GLY A 312 1.95 20.37 -9.73
N GLY A 313 1.23 21.21 -10.47
CA GLY A 313 1.34 21.36 -11.92
C GLY A 313 1.19 20.16 -12.87
N VAL A 314 0.96 18.94 -12.41
CA VAL A 314 0.56 17.84 -13.29
C VAL A 314 -0.92 18.06 -13.59
N ALA A 315 -1.25 18.32 -14.85
CA ALA A 315 -2.62 18.47 -15.31
C ALA A 315 -3.46 17.32 -14.72
N GLU A 316 -4.43 17.65 -13.85
CA GLU A 316 -5.36 16.65 -13.36
C GLU A 316 -6.05 16.05 -14.59
N LYS A 317 -6.33 14.75 -14.55
CA LYS A 317 -7.18 14.16 -15.59
C LYS A 317 -8.46 15.00 -15.67
N PRO A 318 -8.89 15.45 -16.88
CA PRO A 318 -10.04 16.33 -17.01
C PRO A 318 -11.22 15.77 -16.23
N ASP A 319 -11.83 16.59 -15.36
CA ASP A 319 -13.08 16.17 -14.70
C ASP A 319 -14.11 15.92 -15.80
N ALA A 320 -14.43 14.64 -16.01
CA ALA A 320 -15.33 14.21 -17.08
C ALA A 320 -16.69 14.90 -16.99
N GLN A 321 -17.12 15.29 -15.79
CA GLN A 321 -18.37 16.03 -15.60
C GLN A 321 -18.23 17.50 -15.98
N MET A 322 -17.08 18.13 -15.71
CA MET A 322 -16.79 19.51 -16.14
C MET A 322 -16.68 19.60 -17.67
N VAL A 323 -15.98 18.64 -18.28
CA VAL A 323 -15.87 18.54 -19.75
C VAL A 323 -17.23 18.30 -20.38
N ALA A 324 -18.05 17.41 -19.81
CA ALA A 324 -19.42 17.18 -20.28
C ALA A 324 -20.26 18.46 -20.18
N LEU A 325 -20.18 19.20 -19.08
CA LEU A 325 -20.90 20.45 -18.89
C LEU A 325 -20.53 21.51 -19.96
N LEU A 326 -19.23 21.70 -20.23
CA LEU A 326 -18.77 22.64 -21.26
C LEU A 326 -19.20 22.20 -22.66
N ARG A 327 -19.09 20.90 -22.96
CA ARG A 327 -19.59 20.35 -24.22
C ARG A 327 -21.08 20.61 -24.40
N ASP A 328 -21.87 20.34 -23.37
CA ASP A 328 -23.34 20.50 -23.43
C ASP A 328 -23.72 21.98 -23.54
N ALA A 329 -22.96 22.89 -22.92
CA ALA A 329 -23.11 24.34 -23.09
C ALA A 329 -22.88 24.79 -24.54
N HIS A 330 -21.79 24.34 -25.17
CA HIS A 330 -21.52 24.65 -26.58
C HIS A 330 -22.54 24.01 -27.52
N ALA A 331 -22.98 22.77 -27.25
CA ALA A 331 -24.04 22.13 -28.02
C ALA A 331 -25.37 22.89 -27.94
N THR A 332 -25.68 23.45 -26.78
CA THR A 332 -26.86 24.31 -26.56
C THR A 332 -26.76 25.59 -27.39
N ARG A 333 -25.60 26.25 -27.40
CA ARG A 333 -25.37 27.43 -28.25
C ARG A 333 -25.51 27.12 -29.74
N GLU A 334 -24.92 26.03 -30.22
CA GLU A 334 -25.07 25.61 -31.63
C GLU A 334 -26.53 25.32 -31.99
N ALA A 335 -27.27 24.65 -31.10
CA ALA A 335 -28.68 24.39 -31.30
C ALA A 335 -29.50 25.69 -31.39
N LEU A 336 -29.22 26.69 -30.54
CA LEU A 336 -29.85 28.00 -30.61
C LEU A 336 -29.50 28.74 -31.92
N LEU A 337 -28.21 28.77 -32.28
CA LEU A 337 -27.73 29.43 -33.49
C LEU A 337 -28.23 28.76 -34.78
N SER A 338 -28.57 27.47 -34.72
CA SER A 338 -29.13 26.75 -35.86
C SER A 338 -30.53 27.23 -36.28
N GLY A 339 -31.20 28.05 -35.45
CA GLY A 339 -32.52 28.62 -35.76
C GLY A 339 -33.64 27.58 -35.90
N ARG A 340 -33.42 26.36 -35.39
CA ARG A 340 -34.36 25.23 -35.52
C ARG A 340 -35.61 25.36 -34.65
N ASP A 341 -35.54 26.11 -33.56
CA ASP A 341 -36.64 26.30 -32.62
C ASP A 341 -37.10 27.76 -32.66
N GLU A 342 -38.41 27.97 -32.73
CA GLU A 342 -39.02 29.31 -32.80
C GLU A 342 -38.91 30.08 -31.47
N THR A 343 -38.80 29.35 -30.34
CA THR A 343 -38.72 29.94 -29.00
C THR A 343 -37.76 29.16 -28.09
N ILE A 344 -37.26 29.83 -27.04
CA ILE A 344 -36.43 29.21 -26.00
C ILE A 344 -37.21 28.08 -25.28
N ASP A 345 -38.52 28.23 -25.13
CA ASP A 345 -39.36 27.22 -24.47
C ASP A 345 -39.52 25.96 -25.34
N ALA A 346 -39.66 26.11 -26.67
CA ALA A 346 -39.67 24.98 -27.60
C ALA A 346 -38.33 24.21 -27.57
N MET A 347 -37.22 24.94 -27.53
CA MET A 347 -35.88 24.37 -27.39
C MET A 347 -35.70 23.62 -26.05
N SER A 348 -36.17 24.21 -24.95
CA SER A 348 -36.16 23.61 -23.61
C SER A 348 -36.93 22.30 -23.56
N GLN A 349 -38.12 22.23 -24.17
CA GLN A 349 -38.92 21.01 -24.27
C GLN A 349 -38.23 19.93 -25.11
N ARG A 350 -37.68 20.30 -26.27
CA ARG A 350 -37.00 19.35 -27.18
C ARG A 350 -35.73 18.76 -26.55
N LEU A 351 -34.96 19.56 -25.83
CA LEU A 351 -33.73 19.13 -25.18
C LEU A 351 -33.95 18.49 -23.80
N GLY A 352 -35.17 18.57 -23.25
CA GLY A 352 -35.50 18.00 -21.93
C GLY A 352 -34.76 18.69 -20.77
N ILE A 353 -34.39 19.96 -20.93
CA ILE A 353 -33.67 20.76 -19.92
C ILE A 353 -34.50 21.97 -19.52
N SER A 354 -34.39 22.43 -18.27
CA SER A 354 -35.13 23.62 -17.81
C SER A 354 -34.57 24.91 -18.42
N ARG A 355 -35.42 25.95 -18.49
CA ARG A 355 -35.04 27.29 -18.97
C ARG A 355 -33.86 27.87 -18.19
N ASP A 356 -33.80 27.64 -16.89
CA ASP A 356 -32.70 28.08 -16.02
C ASP A 356 -31.36 27.44 -16.40
N ILE A 357 -31.38 26.13 -16.68
CA ILE A 357 -30.17 25.39 -17.10
C ILE A 357 -29.74 25.85 -18.49
N LEU A 358 -30.68 26.03 -19.41
CA LEU A 358 -30.43 26.51 -20.76
C LEU A 358 -29.79 27.91 -20.73
N SER A 359 -30.32 28.82 -19.90
CA SER A 359 -29.74 30.16 -19.71
C SER A 359 -28.33 30.12 -19.10
N ALA A 360 -28.11 29.27 -18.09
CA ALA A 360 -26.78 29.10 -17.50
C ALA A 360 -25.77 28.49 -18.49
N GLN A 361 -26.18 27.52 -19.29
CA GLN A 361 -25.37 26.93 -20.36
C GLN A 361 -24.99 27.93 -21.44
N MET A 362 -25.90 28.82 -21.84
CA MET A 362 -25.57 29.89 -22.78
C MET A 362 -24.48 30.80 -22.22
N ARG A 363 -24.57 31.18 -20.93
CA ARG A 363 -23.58 32.03 -20.27
C ARG A 363 -22.20 31.39 -20.17
N LEU A 364 -22.15 30.07 -19.98
CA LEU A 364 -20.90 29.30 -19.98
C LEU A 364 -20.12 29.40 -21.29
N THR A 365 -20.78 29.68 -22.42
CA THR A 365 -20.11 29.84 -23.71
C THR A 365 -19.38 31.17 -23.89
N TYR A 366 -19.51 32.10 -22.93
CA TYR A 366 -18.81 33.39 -22.89
C TYR A 366 -17.65 33.41 -21.89
N LEU A 367 -17.28 32.25 -21.33
CA LEU A 367 -16.09 32.14 -20.49
C LEU A 367 -14.84 32.52 -21.27
N ALA A 368 -13.88 33.15 -20.58
CA ALA A 368 -12.58 33.47 -21.16
C ALA A 368 -11.88 32.19 -21.69
N PRO A 369 -11.23 32.23 -22.88
CA PRO A 369 -10.67 31.03 -23.51
C PRO A 369 -9.63 30.27 -22.66
N ASP A 370 -8.88 30.98 -21.83
CA ASP A 370 -7.91 30.43 -20.89
C ASP A 370 -8.57 29.79 -19.66
N ILE A 371 -9.70 30.33 -19.18
CA ILE A 371 -10.56 29.68 -18.18
C ILE A 371 -11.10 28.35 -18.72
N VAL A 372 -11.64 28.34 -19.94
CA VAL A 372 -12.12 27.11 -20.59
C VAL A 372 -10.98 26.09 -20.70
N ARG A 373 -9.79 26.54 -21.12
CA ARG A 373 -8.59 25.70 -21.18
C ARG A 373 -8.20 25.13 -19.81
N ALA A 374 -8.24 25.95 -18.75
CA ALA A 374 -7.93 25.52 -17.39
C ALA A 374 -8.92 24.46 -16.90
N LEU A 375 -10.22 24.64 -17.14
CA LEU A 375 -11.26 23.67 -16.78
C LEU A 375 -11.09 22.33 -17.52
N VAL A 376 -10.77 22.37 -18.83
CA VAL A 376 -10.55 21.17 -19.63
C VAL A 376 -9.25 20.45 -19.24
N LEU A 377 -8.21 21.17 -18.85
CA LEU A 377 -6.93 20.58 -18.42
C LEU A 377 -6.89 20.14 -16.95
N GLY A 378 -8.05 20.14 -16.26
CA GLY A 378 -8.11 19.75 -14.86
C GLY A 378 -7.34 20.71 -13.94
N ARG A 379 -7.41 22.01 -14.24
CA ARG A 379 -6.86 23.08 -13.40
C ARG A 379 -7.96 24.08 -12.99
N PRO A 380 -9.13 23.63 -12.49
CA PRO A 380 -10.13 24.57 -11.98
C PRO A 380 -9.61 25.30 -10.74
N ALA A 381 -10.19 26.48 -10.45
CA ALA A 381 -9.95 27.14 -9.17
C ALA A 381 -10.35 26.23 -8.01
N GLU A 382 -9.65 26.39 -6.88
CA GLU A 382 -9.79 25.50 -5.74
C GLU A 382 -11.25 25.37 -5.27
N GLY A 383 -11.85 24.18 -5.42
CA GLY A 383 -13.21 23.88 -4.94
C GLY A 383 -14.35 24.11 -5.94
N LEU A 384 -14.05 24.54 -7.17
CA LEU A 384 -15.06 24.73 -8.21
C LEU A 384 -15.57 23.39 -8.74
N THR A 385 -16.86 23.10 -8.51
CA THR A 385 -17.56 21.89 -9.00
C THR A 385 -18.43 22.23 -10.21
N PRO A 386 -18.85 21.26 -11.06
CA PRO A 386 -19.77 21.55 -12.18
C PRO A 386 -21.08 22.21 -11.74
N ALA A 387 -21.65 21.78 -10.62
CA ALA A 387 -22.85 22.39 -10.04
C ALA A 387 -22.58 23.81 -9.51
N GLY A 388 -21.42 24.02 -8.88
CA GLY A 388 -20.98 25.34 -8.43
C GLY A 388 -20.76 26.30 -9.59
N LEU A 389 -20.15 25.83 -10.68
CA LEU A 389 -19.95 26.62 -11.89
C LEU A 389 -21.30 27.01 -12.54
N LEU A 390 -22.25 26.08 -12.66
CA LEU A 390 -23.61 26.38 -13.14
C LEU A 390 -24.34 27.42 -12.27
N ALA A 391 -24.17 27.35 -10.94
CA ALA A 391 -24.77 28.32 -10.02
C ALA A 391 -24.14 29.71 -10.16
N LEU A 392 -22.80 29.78 -10.22
CA LEU A 392 -22.04 31.04 -10.36
C LEU A 392 -22.27 31.70 -11.72
N CYS A 393 -22.54 30.91 -12.76
CA CYS A 393 -22.80 31.43 -14.11
C CYS A 393 -24.09 32.24 -14.23
N LYS A 394 -24.94 32.26 -13.20
CA LYS A 394 -26.13 33.13 -13.18
C LYS A 394 -25.75 34.61 -13.14
N ASP A 395 -24.68 34.94 -12.43
CA ASP A 395 -24.24 36.32 -12.15
C ASP A 395 -22.83 36.62 -12.70
N LEU A 396 -22.36 35.80 -13.64
CA LEU A 396 -21.01 35.92 -14.17
C LEU A 396 -20.88 37.17 -15.08
N PRO A 397 -19.91 38.06 -14.83
CA PRO A 397 -19.68 39.24 -15.65
C PRO A 397 -19.23 38.86 -17.07
N HIS A 398 -19.54 39.71 -18.05
CA HIS A 398 -19.08 39.52 -19.44
C HIS A 398 -17.61 39.92 -19.62
N ASP A 399 -17.08 40.74 -18.71
CA ASP A 399 -15.68 41.13 -18.68
C ASP A 399 -14.81 39.96 -18.20
N TRP A 400 -13.85 39.53 -19.02
CA TRP A 400 -13.00 38.38 -18.73
C TRP A 400 -12.13 38.59 -17.48
N GLN A 401 -11.63 39.79 -17.20
CA GLN A 401 -10.83 40.04 -15.99
C GLN A 401 -11.68 39.88 -14.72
N LEU A 402 -12.93 40.33 -14.76
CA LEU A 402 -13.87 40.11 -13.66
C LEU A 402 -14.28 38.62 -13.53
N GLN A 403 -14.34 37.87 -14.64
CA GLN A 403 -14.57 36.41 -14.58
C GLN A 403 -13.47 35.70 -13.80
N HIS A 404 -12.20 36.08 -14.00
CA HIS A 404 -11.07 35.54 -13.25
C HIS A 404 -11.22 35.75 -11.74
N ALA A 405 -11.61 36.95 -11.32
CA ALA A 405 -11.84 37.27 -9.91
C ALA A 405 -13.00 36.47 -9.31
N VAL A 406 -14.13 36.38 -10.02
CA VAL A 406 -15.33 35.65 -9.55
C VAL A 406 -15.08 34.14 -9.47
N LEU A 407 -14.33 33.60 -10.42
CA LEU A 407 -14.02 32.17 -10.49
C LEU A 407 -12.77 31.79 -9.69
N GLY A 408 -12.07 32.74 -9.05
CA GLY A 408 -10.86 32.46 -8.26
C GLY A 408 -9.67 31.97 -9.10
N LEU A 409 -9.65 32.33 -10.38
CA LEU A 409 -8.60 31.99 -11.34
C LEU A 409 -7.73 33.23 -11.59
N GLU A 410 -6.99 33.71 -10.59
CA GLU A 410 -6.09 34.84 -10.80
C GLU A 410 -5.01 34.48 -11.83
N THR A 411 -4.93 35.25 -12.92
CA THR A 411 -3.80 35.26 -13.84
C THR A 411 -2.55 35.68 -13.06
N ARG A 412 -1.60 34.74 -12.91
CA ARG A 412 -0.22 35.08 -12.57
C ARG A 412 0.49 35.71 -13.76
#